data_AF-A0A1V5NAM3-F1
#
_entry.id   AF-A0A1V5NAM3-F1
#
_cell.length_a   1.000
_cell.length_b   1.000
_cell.length_c   1.000
_cell.angle_alpha   90.00
_cell.angle_beta   90.00
_cell.angle_gamma   90.00
#
_symmetry.space_group_name_H-M   'P 1'
#
loop_
_entity.id
_entity.type
_entity.pdbx_description
1 polymer ?
#
loop_
_entity_poly.entity_id
_entity_poly.type
_entity_poly.pdbx_seq_one_letter_code
_entity_poly.pdbx_strand_id
1 'polypeptide(L)'
;MYDQYKSRIKAPGIWRFELYSKVPRSADPTGGRIKLWPDLDLTQPAANNGLWQDYLRCYRFELNLDTEITSGEGYILETICYTAEGKAISDTIEFKR
;
A
#
# COMPACT_ATOMS: atom_id res chain seq x y z
N MET A 1 24.21 -9.47 4.29
CA MET A 1 23.74 -10.38 3.23
C MET A 1 23.05 -9.54 2.18
N TYR A 2 23.35 -9.78 0.90
CA TYR A 2 22.79 -9.06 -0.25
C TYR A 2 21.95 -10.03 -1.09
N ASP A 3 20.91 -9.53 -1.73
CA ASP A 3 20.11 -10.31 -2.68
C ASP A 3 20.81 -10.46 -4.05
N GLN A 4 20.16 -11.15 -5.00
CA GLN A 4 20.68 -11.34 -6.36
C GLN A 4 20.86 -10.02 -7.15
N TYR A 5 20.28 -8.91 -6.68
CA TYR A 5 20.40 -7.57 -7.24
C TYR A 5 21.43 -6.69 -6.48
N LYS A 6 22.23 -7.30 -5.59
CA LYS A 6 23.21 -6.61 -4.72
C LYS A 6 22.58 -5.58 -3.78
N SER A 7 21.28 -5.70 -3.51
CA SER A 7 20.55 -4.87 -2.56
C SER A 7 20.57 -5.51 -1.17
N ARG A 8 20.47 -4.70 -0.11
CA ARG A 8 20.32 -5.22 1.26
C ARG A 8 19.02 -6.02 1.39
N ILE A 9 18.95 -6.95 2.34
CA ILE A 9 17.76 -7.79 2.56
C ILE A 9 16.50 -6.92 2.64
N LYS A 10 15.57 -7.20 1.73
CA LYS A 10 14.24 -6.60 1.64
C LYS A 10 13.25 -7.48 2.41
N ALA A 11 12.10 -6.92 2.79
CA ALA A 11 10.99 -7.70 3.34
C ALA A 11 9.95 -7.92 2.21
N PRO A 12 10.07 -9.00 1.41
CA PRO A 12 9.07 -9.34 0.41
C PRO A 12 7.76 -9.79 1.07
N GLY A 13 6.65 -9.50 0.41
CA GLY A 13 5.31 -9.86 0.85
C GLY A 13 4.28 -9.53 -0.22
N ILE A 14 3.02 -9.87 0.05
CA ILE A 14 1.90 -9.49 -0.80
C ILE A 14 1.32 -8.19 -0.24
N TRP A 15 1.28 -7.15 -1.06
CA TRP A 15 0.78 -5.84 -0.66
C TRP A 15 -0.61 -5.60 -1.23
N ARG A 16 -1.53 -5.17 -0.37
CA ARG A 16 -2.88 -4.75 -0.74
C ARG A 16 -3.09 -3.30 -0.34
N PHE A 17 -3.76 -2.56 -1.22
CA PHE A 17 -4.13 -1.17 -1.02
C PHE A 17 -5.62 -1.01 -1.20
N GLU A 18 -6.26 -0.35 -0.25
CA GLU A 18 -7.69 -0.07 -0.25
C GLU A 18 -7.94 1.40 0.07
N LEU A 19 -8.74 2.07 -0.76
CA LEU A 19 -9.10 3.47 -0.57
C LEU A 19 -10.55 3.58 -0.13
N TYR A 20 -10.79 4.37 0.92
CA TYR A 20 -12.10 4.63 1.49
C TYR A 20 -12.39 6.13 1.54
N SER A 21 -13.67 6.48 1.47
CA SER A 21 -14.12 7.84 1.84
C SER A 21 -14.00 8.02 3.34
N LYS A 22 -13.70 9.23 3.80
CA LYS A 22 -13.74 9.55 5.22
C LYS A 22 -15.12 10.08 5.60
N VAL A 23 -15.74 9.51 6.63
CA VAL A 23 -16.99 10.03 7.22
C VAL A 23 -16.66 10.84 8.47
N PRO A 24 -16.79 12.17 8.45
CA PRO A 24 -16.49 12.98 9.62
C PRO A 24 -17.51 12.73 10.73
N ARG A 25 -17.02 12.84 11.98
CA ARG A 25 -17.85 12.72 13.20
C ARG A 25 -18.52 11.34 13.35
N SER A 26 -17.98 10.31 12.70
CA SER A 26 -18.33 8.91 12.94
C SER A 26 -17.37 8.26 13.93
N ALA A 27 -17.85 7.28 14.69
CA ALA A 27 -17.01 6.46 15.57
C ALA A 27 -16.10 5.52 14.78
N ASP A 28 -16.54 5.11 13.57
CA ASP A 28 -15.70 4.49 12.55
C ASP A 28 -15.58 5.47 11.37
N PRO A 29 -14.41 6.13 11.20
CA PRO A 29 -14.23 7.12 10.15
C PRO A 29 -14.14 6.50 8.76
N THR A 30 -14.06 5.16 8.65
CA THR A 30 -13.98 4.41 7.40
C THR A 30 -15.35 4.40 6.73
N GLY A 31 -15.51 5.22 5.70
CA GLY A 31 -16.71 5.25 4.88
C GLY A 31 -16.76 4.13 3.85
N GLY A 32 -17.48 4.40 2.76
CA GLY A 32 -17.58 3.46 1.64
C GLY A 32 -16.23 3.25 0.95
N ARG A 33 -15.95 2.01 0.54
CA ARG A 33 -14.77 1.68 -0.26
C ARG A 33 -14.89 2.33 -1.63
N ILE A 34 -13.90 3.15 -1.97
CA ILE A 34 -13.79 3.86 -3.25
C ILE A 34 -13.07 2.98 -4.28
N LYS A 35 -11.93 2.38 -3.89
CA LYS A 35 -11.10 1.59 -4.81
C LYS A 35 -10.38 0.48 -4.07
N LEU A 36 -10.28 -0.67 -4.70
CA LEU A 36 -9.37 -1.76 -4.37
C LEU A 36 -8.44 -1.94 -5.57
N TRP A 37 -7.13 -1.85 -5.34
CA TRP A 37 -6.15 -2.19 -6.37
C TRP A 37 -5.85 -3.70 -6.35
N PRO A 38 -5.38 -4.27 -7.48
CA PRO A 38 -4.88 -5.65 -7.48
C PRO A 38 -3.76 -5.82 -6.46
N ASP A 39 -3.75 -6.98 -5.80
CA ASP A 39 -2.68 -7.33 -4.87
C ASP A 39 -1.33 -7.38 -5.61
N LEU A 40 -0.31 -6.77 -5.03
CA LEU A 40 1.05 -6.76 -5.57
C LEU A 40 1.86 -7.84 -4.87
N ASP A 41 2.14 -8.91 -5.60
CA ASP A 41 3.01 -9.99 -5.13
C ASP A 41 4.48 -9.62 -5.30
N LEU A 42 5.13 -9.21 -4.20
CA LEU A 42 6.56 -8.91 -4.15
C LEU A 42 7.38 -10.10 -3.63
N THR A 43 6.81 -11.30 -3.58
CA THR A 43 7.59 -12.53 -3.32
C THR A 43 8.49 -12.89 -4.51
N GLN A 44 8.13 -12.42 -5.71
CA GLN A 44 8.92 -12.59 -6.92
C GLN A 44 10.10 -11.60 -6.93
N PRO A 45 11.37 -12.07 -7.02
CA PRO A 45 12.54 -11.20 -6.89
C PRO A 45 12.59 -10.03 -7.87
N ALA A 46 12.13 -10.22 -9.11
CA ALA A 46 12.12 -9.18 -10.13
C ALA A 46 11.13 -8.05 -9.80
N ALA A 47 9.89 -8.41 -9.43
CA ALA A 47 8.87 -7.44 -9.02
C ALA A 47 9.30 -6.68 -7.75
N ASN A 48 9.84 -7.42 -6.79
CA ASN A 48 10.35 -6.87 -5.55
C ASN A 48 11.43 -5.79 -5.79
N ASN A 49 12.42 -6.12 -6.61
CA ASN A 49 13.49 -5.17 -6.93
C ASN A 49 13.00 -3.97 -7.75
N GLY A 50 12.02 -4.17 -8.63
CA GLY A 50 11.47 -3.09 -9.46
C GLY A 50 10.81 -1.97 -8.67
N LEU A 51 10.22 -2.26 -7.50
CA LEU A 51 9.57 -1.28 -6.64
C LEU A 51 10.44 -0.79 -5.47
N TRP A 52 11.61 -1.42 -5.26
CA TRP A 52 12.50 -1.10 -4.16
C TRP A 52 13.36 0.14 -4.46
N GLN A 53 13.35 1.10 -3.55
CA GLN A 53 14.20 2.27 -3.59
C GLN A 53 15.39 2.07 -2.65
N ASP A 54 16.54 1.63 -3.20
CA ASP A 54 17.70 1.20 -2.39
C ASP A 54 18.23 2.30 -1.46
N TYR A 55 18.28 3.55 -1.97
CA TYR A 55 18.71 4.71 -1.18
C TYR A 55 17.82 4.98 0.03
N LEU A 56 16.49 4.85 -0.12
CA LEU A 56 15.52 5.10 0.95
C LEU A 56 15.26 3.85 1.81
N ARG A 57 15.66 2.68 1.31
CA ARG A 57 15.33 1.35 1.87
C ARG A 57 13.84 1.17 2.11
N CYS A 58 13.04 1.59 1.15
CA CYS A 58 11.59 1.43 1.18
C CYS A 58 11.05 1.04 -0.20
N TYR A 59 9.82 0.55 -0.24
CA TYR A 59 9.09 0.38 -1.49
C TYR A 59 8.41 1.69 -1.88
N ARG A 60 8.39 1.98 -3.18
CA ARG A 60 7.59 3.05 -3.76
C ARG A 60 6.49 2.45 -4.60
N PHE A 61 5.25 2.83 -4.30
CA PHE A 61 4.06 2.40 -5.03
C PHE A 61 3.42 3.61 -5.70
N GLU A 62 2.99 3.45 -6.95
CA GLU A 62 2.20 4.44 -7.68
C GLU A 62 0.80 3.87 -7.87
N LEU A 63 -0.17 4.43 -7.15
CA LEU A 63 -1.56 3.98 -7.15
C LEU A 63 -2.39 4.87 -8.07
N ASN A 64 -2.64 4.40 -9.28
CA ASN A 64 -3.41 5.14 -10.27
C ASN A 64 -4.90 5.12 -9.93
N LEU A 65 -5.54 6.29 -10.01
CA LEU A 65 -6.96 6.48 -9.77
C LEU A 65 -7.65 6.79 -11.09
N ASP A 66 -8.37 5.80 -11.61
CA ASP A 66 -9.13 5.93 -12.86
C ASP A 66 -10.44 6.73 -12.66
N THR A 67 -10.85 6.88 -11.40
CA THR A 67 -12.06 7.61 -11.01
C THR A 67 -11.68 8.97 -10.47
N GLU A 68 -12.35 10.00 -10.97
CA GLU A 68 -12.21 11.34 -10.43
C GLU A 68 -12.82 11.37 -9.02
N ILE A 69 -11.96 11.48 -8.01
CA ILE A 69 -12.44 11.62 -6.64
C ILE A 69 -12.84 13.07 -6.41
N THR A 70 -14.14 13.32 -6.27
CA THR A 70 -14.73 14.62 -5.93
C THR A 70 -14.09 15.16 -4.67
N SER A 71 -13.66 16.43 -4.63
CA SER A 71 -13.07 17.05 -3.44
C SER A 71 -14.00 16.90 -2.21
N GLY A 72 -13.78 15.86 -1.42
CA GLY A 72 -14.56 15.51 -0.24
C GLY A 72 -13.81 15.79 1.06
N GLU A 73 -14.46 15.52 2.19
CA GLU A 73 -14.00 15.87 3.53
C GLU A 73 -12.73 15.09 3.99
N GLY A 74 -12.28 14.11 3.21
CA GLY A 74 -11.02 13.39 3.36
C GLY A 74 -11.08 11.96 2.83
N TYR A 75 -9.93 11.31 2.76
CA TYR A 75 -9.76 9.94 2.32
C TYR A 75 -8.91 9.16 3.32
N ILE A 76 -9.14 7.85 3.35
CA ILE A 76 -8.34 6.90 4.13
C ILE A 76 -7.79 5.87 3.15
N LEU A 77 -6.47 5.77 3.06
CA LEU A 77 -5.78 4.68 2.38
C LEU A 77 -5.34 3.67 3.43
N GLU A 78 -5.91 2.47 3.36
CA GLU A 78 -5.46 1.31 4.10
C GLU A 78 -4.43 0.55 3.28
N THR A 79 -3.33 0.18 3.91
CA THR A 79 -2.29 -0.66 3.33
C THR A 79 -2.14 -1.90 4.18
N ILE A 80 -2.17 -3.07 3.55
CA ILE A 80 -1.98 -4.36 4.21
C ILE A 80 -0.80 -5.08 3.54
N CYS A 81 0.15 -5.53 4.35
CA CYS A 81 1.25 -6.38 3.92
C CYS A 81 1.08 -7.76 4.55
N TYR A 82 0.92 -8.77 3.70
CA TYR A 82 0.99 -10.17 4.10
C TYR A 82 2.45 -10.63 3.99
N THR A 83 3.07 -10.91 5.14
CA THR A 83 4.45 -11.35 5.21
C THR A 83 4.59 -12.79 4.73
N ALA A 84 5.82 -13.22 4.42
CA ALA A 84 6.11 -14.61 4.06
C ALA A 84 5.70 -15.64 5.14
N GLU A 85 5.55 -15.20 6.40
CA GLU A 85 5.08 -16.02 7.52
C GLU A 85 3.55 -16.14 7.58
N GLY A 86 2.83 -15.52 6.63
CA GLY A 86 1.37 -15.50 6.58
C GLY A 86 0.73 -14.49 7.53
N LYS A 87 1.53 -13.66 8.22
CA LYS A 87 1.03 -12.60 9.10
C LYS A 87 0.61 -11.37 8.28
N ALA A 88 -0.57 -10.84 8.56
CA ALA A 88 -0.99 -9.54 8.04
C ALA A 88 -0.51 -8.42 8.97
N ILE A 89 0.08 -7.38 8.38
CA ILE A 89 0.42 -6.12 9.03
C ILE A 89 -0.32 -5.03 8.26
N SER A 90 -1.13 -4.24 8.93
CA SER A 90 -1.89 -3.16 8.30
C SER A 90 -1.57 -1.82 8.94
N ASP A 91 -1.69 -0.77 8.14
CA ASP A 91 -1.64 0.61 8.59
C ASP A 91 -2.54 1.49 7.71
N THR A 92 -2.94 2.63 8.22
CA THR A 92 -3.85 3.57 7.54
C THR A 92 -3.26 4.96 7.51
N ILE A 93 -3.37 5.62 6.36
CA ILE A 93 -3.05 7.03 6.22
C ILE A 93 -4.28 7.83 5.80
N GLU A 94 -4.50 8.94 6.48
CA GLU A 94 -5.55 9.89 6.14
C GLU A 94 -4.98 11.06 5.35
N PHE A 95 -5.68 11.48 4.29
CA PHE A 95 -5.25 12.64 3.50
C PHE A 95 -6.45 13.36 2.88
N LYS A 96 -6.22 14.61 2.50
CA LYS A 96 -7.18 15.44 1.76
C LYS A 96 -6.58 15.73 0.39
N ARG A 97 -7.43 15.72 -0.64
CA ARG A 97 -7.04 16.09 -2.01
C ARG A 97 -7.27 17.57 -2.22
#